data_AF-A0A1N6TWE0-F1
#
_entry.id   AF-A0A1N6TWE0-F1
#
_cell.length_a   1.000
_cell.length_b   1.000
_cell.length_c   1.000
_cell.angle_alpha   90.00
_cell.angle_beta   90.00
_cell.angle_gamma   90.00
#
_symmetry.space_group_name_H-M   'P 1'
#
loop_
_entity.id
_entity.type
_entity.pdbx_description
1 polymer ?
#
loop_
_entity_poly.entity_id
_entity_poly.type
_entity_poly.pdbx_seq_one_letter_code
_entity_poly.pdbx_strand_id
1 'polypeptide(L)'
;MIGTVIGTVAGVAALVGGVFVGVSSAAPSAGPSAGAYRIVNGASGLCLTVPGGSTSDGVQLTVSSCNGASNQTWNLSAQGSGFRLAAANSGKCAGVKDASTSAGKAVQQESCTGSSSQTWEPTASGS
;
A
#
# COMPACT_ATOMS: atom_id res chain seq x y z
N MET A 1 20.39 4.38 -14.84
CA MET A 1 19.68 5.45 -15.57
C MET A 1 18.85 6.19 -14.54
N ILE A 2 19.35 7.34 -14.09
CA ILE A 2 18.75 8.12 -12.99
C ILE A 2 18.12 9.35 -13.64
N GLY A 3 16.80 9.49 -13.53
CA GLY A 3 16.03 10.56 -14.14
C GLY A 3 15.92 11.75 -13.18
N THR A 4 16.69 12.80 -13.44
CA THR A 4 16.55 14.11 -12.81
C THR A 4 15.24 14.75 -13.26
N VAL A 5 14.30 15.00 -12.34
CA VAL A 5 13.14 15.86 -12.62
C VAL A 5 13.49 17.28 -12.17
N ILE A 6 13.81 18.13 -13.14
CA ILE A 6 14.00 19.57 -12.96
C ILE A 6 12.62 20.21 -13.03
N GLY A 7 12.06 20.62 -11.89
CA GLY A 7 10.86 21.45 -11.85
C GLY A 7 11.24 22.93 -11.95
N THR A 8 11.13 23.53 -13.13
CA THR A 8 11.18 24.99 -13.26
C THR A 8 9.78 25.56 -13.06
N VAL A 9 9.56 26.25 -11.94
CA VAL A 9 8.41 27.14 -11.77
C VAL A 9 8.73 28.48 -12.44
N ALA A 10 8.04 28.78 -13.54
CA ALA A 10 8.06 30.10 -14.15
C ALA A 10 7.29 31.08 -13.26
N GLY A 11 8.02 31.85 -12.45
CA GLY A 11 7.46 32.97 -11.71
C GLY A 11 7.41 34.22 -12.59
N VAL A 12 6.22 34.75 -12.85
CA VAL A 12 6.04 36.14 -13.29
C VAL A 12 4.80 36.72 -12.61
N ALA A 13 4.98 37.74 -11.77
CA ALA A 13 4.10 38.91 -11.70
C ALA A 13 4.66 39.95 -10.70
N ALA A 14 4.81 41.18 -11.18
CA ALA A 14 5.20 42.36 -10.42
C ALA A 14 4.10 42.81 -9.42
N LEU A 15 4.52 43.60 -8.44
CA LEU A 15 3.86 43.86 -7.15
C LEU A 15 2.80 44.98 -7.23
N VAL A 16 1.53 44.70 -6.89
CA VAL A 16 0.54 45.70 -6.42
C VAL A 16 -0.43 45.03 -5.42
N GLY A 17 -0.29 45.32 -4.12
CA GLY A 17 -1.38 45.24 -3.12
C GLY A 17 -2.21 43.95 -2.98
N GLY A 18 -1.64 42.74 -3.15
CA GLY A 18 -2.39 41.47 -3.06
C GLY A 18 -1.99 40.63 -1.85
N VAL A 19 -2.97 40.19 -1.06
CA VAL A 19 -2.81 39.13 -0.05
C VAL A 19 -2.18 37.91 -0.72
N PHE A 20 -1.00 37.49 -0.28
CA PHE A 20 -0.44 36.19 -0.65
C PHE A 20 -1.32 35.11 -0.03
N VAL A 21 -2.31 34.61 -0.78
CA VAL A 21 -2.93 33.33 -0.45
C VAL A 21 -1.88 32.26 -0.74
N GLY A 22 -1.11 31.91 0.30
CA GLY A 22 -0.17 30.80 0.23
C GLY A 22 -0.94 29.53 -0.09
N VAL A 23 -0.99 29.15 -1.37
CA VAL A 23 -1.37 27.80 -1.75
C VAL A 23 -0.27 26.90 -1.21
N SER A 24 -0.50 26.35 -0.02
CA SER A 24 0.28 25.24 0.47
C SER A 24 -0.03 24.09 -0.47
N SER A 25 0.82 23.87 -1.45
CA SER A 25 0.85 22.63 -2.19
C SER A 25 1.07 21.56 -1.13
N ALA A 26 -0.01 20.87 -0.73
CA ALA A 26 0.13 19.67 0.06
C ALA A 26 1.05 18.78 -0.76
N ALA A 27 2.27 18.56 -0.26
CA ALA A 27 3.13 17.53 -0.82
C ALA A 27 2.29 16.26 -0.93
N PRO A 28 2.39 15.49 -2.04
CA PRO A 28 1.70 14.22 -2.11
C PRO A 28 2.02 13.46 -0.83
N SER A 29 0.99 13.07 -0.08
CA SER A 29 1.15 12.38 1.19
C SER A 29 2.16 11.26 0.97
N ALA A 30 3.34 11.40 1.57
CA ALA A 30 4.37 10.39 1.45
C ALA A 30 3.71 9.06 1.87
N GLY A 31 3.83 8.05 1.01
CA GLY A 31 3.24 6.74 1.28
C GLY A 31 3.72 6.16 2.62
N PRO A 32 3.12 5.05 3.07
CA PRO A 32 3.59 4.38 4.26
C PRO A 32 5.08 4.07 4.15
N SER A 33 5.82 4.26 5.25
CA SER A 33 7.20 3.78 5.33
C SER A 33 7.23 2.25 5.34
N ALA A 34 8.38 1.65 5.03
CA ALA A 34 8.54 0.21 5.23
C ALA A 34 8.46 -0.12 6.74
N GLY A 35 7.86 -1.26 7.09
CA GLY A 35 7.67 -1.65 8.49
C GLY A 35 6.54 -2.66 8.70
N ALA A 36 6.27 -3.00 9.96
CA ALA A 36 5.17 -3.87 10.34
C ALA A 36 3.89 -3.05 10.56
N TYR A 37 2.81 -3.45 9.88
CA TYR A 37 1.53 -2.75 9.93
C TYR A 37 0.37 -3.72 10.16
N ARG A 38 -0.76 -3.18 10.62
CA ARG A 38 -2.06 -3.83 10.49
C ARG A 38 -2.86 -3.05 9.46
N ILE A 39 -3.43 -3.79 8.52
CA ILE A 39 -4.25 -3.22 7.47
C ILE A 39 -5.69 -3.31 7.94
N VAL A 40 -6.28 -2.17 8.27
CA VAL A 40 -7.63 -2.09 8.81
C VAL A 40 -8.57 -1.61 7.72
N ASN A 41 -9.65 -2.34 7.51
CA ASN A 41 -10.72 -1.89 6.64
C ASN A 41 -11.42 -0.69 7.30
N GLY A 42 -11.32 0.48 6.69
CA GLY A 42 -11.84 1.73 7.27
C GLY A 42 -13.36 1.73 7.53
N ALA A 43 -14.13 0.93 6.78
CA ALA A 43 -15.59 0.86 6.94
C ALA A 43 -16.03 -0.02 8.12
N SER A 44 -15.34 -1.15 8.34
CA SER A 44 -15.73 -2.15 9.35
C SER A 44 -14.85 -2.15 10.60
N GLY A 45 -13.66 -1.53 10.55
CA GLY A 45 -12.66 -1.63 11.61
C GLY A 45 -12.00 -3.02 11.72
N LEU A 46 -12.27 -3.94 10.79
CA LEU A 46 -11.71 -5.28 10.77
C LEU A 46 -10.33 -5.32 10.11
N CYS A 47 -9.49 -6.27 10.51
CA CYS A 47 -8.11 -6.39 10.06
C CYS A 47 -7.98 -7.41 8.93
N LEU A 48 -7.17 -7.10 7.90
CA LEU A 48 -6.78 -8.08 6.88
C LEU A 48 -6.02 -9.24 7.55
N THR A 49 -6.51 -10.45 7.34
CA THR A 49 -6.15 -11.64 8.10
C THR A 49 -5.85 -12.80 7.17
N VAL A 50 -4.80 -13.55 7.48
CA VAL A 50 -4.59 -14.90 6.93
C VAL A 50 -5.42 -15.89 7.75
N PRO A 51 -6.47 -16.51 7.18
CA PRO A 51 -7.39 -17.35 7.94
C PRO A 51 -6.68 -18.56 8.55
N GLY A 52 -7.00 -18.84 9.82
CA GLY A 52 -6.40 -19.92 10.59
C GLY A 52 -4.88 -19.78 10.84
N GLY A 53 -4.26 -18.64 10.50
CA GLY A 53 -2.82 -18.49 10.56
C GLY A 53 -2.05 -19.38 9.57
N SER A 54 -2.70 -19.80 8.48
CA SER A 54 -2.12 -20.72 7.50
C SER A 54 -0.81 -20.20 6.91
N THR A 55 0.11 -21.13 6.64
CA THR A 55 1.38 -20.89 5.95
C THR A 55 1.37 -21.43 4.51
N SER A 56 0.25 -21.99 4.06
CA SER A 56 0.08 -22.49 2.70
C SER A 56 -0.10 -21.37 1.68
N ASP A 57 0.25 -21.66 0.42
CA ASP A 57 -0.11 -20.83 -0.73
C ASP A 57 -1.58 -21.00 -1.11
N GLY A 58 -2.14 -20.03 -1.83
CA GLY A 58 -3.49 -20.10 -2.38
C GLY A 58 -4.59 -19.86 -1.36
N VAL A 59 -4.23 -19.44 -0.14
CA VAL A 59 -5.19 -19.16 0.92
C VAL A 59 -5.76 -17.77 0.72
N GLN A 60 -7.05 -17.68 0.39
CA GLN A 60 -7.73 -16.38 0.25
C GLN A 60 -7.69 -15.60 1.57
N LEU A 61 -7.30 -14.32 1.49
CA LEU A 61 -7.27 -13.44 2.65
C LEU A 61 -8.69 -13.02 3.05
N THR A 62 -8.90 -12.82 4.35
CA THR A 62 -10.19 -12.41 4.90
C THR A 62 -10.04 -11.14 5.75
N VAL A 63 -11.15 -10.55 6.16
CA VAL A 63 -11.16 -9.53 7.22
C VAL A 63 -11.77 -10.15 8.48
N SER A 64 -11.12 -9.93 9.63
CA SER A 64 -11.59 -10.48 10.90
C SER A 64 -11.29 -9.54 12.06
N SER A 65 -11.90 -9.82 13.23
CA SER A 65 -11.72 -9.04 14.43
C SER A 65 -10.24 -8.85 14.75
N CYS A 66 -9.86 -7.61 14.93
CA CYS A 66 -8.50 -7.22 15.19
C CYS A 66 -8.04 -7.73 16.57
N ASN A 67 -7.13 -8.71 16.63
CA ASN A 67 -6.60 -9.30 17.89
C ASN A 67 -5.07 -9.20 18.09
N GLY A 68 -4.34 -8.57 17.16
CA GLY A 68 -2.88 -8.37 17.26
C GLY A 68 -2.05 -9.62 16.92
N ALA A 69 -2.68 -10.69 16.43
CA ALA A 69 -1.97 -11.91 16.05
C ALA A 69 -1.07 -11.68 14.82
N SER A 70 -0.01 -12.49 14.70
CA SER A 70 0.98 -12.37 13.62
C SER A 70 0.40 -12.61 12.22
N ASN A 71 -0.71 -13.35 12.11
CA ASN A 71 -1.46 -13.55 10.88
C ASN A 71 -2.35 -12.35 10.49
N GLN A 72 -2.34 -11.28 11.29
CA GLN A 72 -2.94 -9.97 10.99
C GLN A 72 -1.88 -8.87 10.86
N THR A 73 -0.59 -9.21 11.02
CA THR A 73 0.53 -8.30 10.90
C THR A 73 1.17 -8.47 9.54
N TRP A 74 1.36 -7.35 8.83
CA TRP A 74 1.87 -7.31 7.47
C TRP A 74 3.14 -6.47 7.43
N ASN A 75 4.23 -7.08 7.02
CA ASN A 75 5.49 -6.39 6.77
C ASN A 75 5.42 -5.75 5.39
N LEU A 76 5.35 -4.42 5.37
CA LEU A 76 5.46 -3.60 4.17
C LEU A 76 6.94 -3.39 3.85
N SER A 77 7.33 -3.72 2.63
CA SER A 77 8.65 -3.43 2.08
C SER A 77 8.50 -2.82 0.69
N ALA A 78 9.25 -1.76 0.40
CA ALA A 78 9.24 -1.14 -0.93
C ALA A 78 9.65 -2.17 -2.00
N GLN A 79 8.91 -2.21 -3.11
CA GLN A 79 9.14 -3.09 -4.24
C GLN A 79 8.76 -2.37 -5.54
N GLY A 80 9.76 -1.95 -6.31
CA GLY A 80 9.52 -1.14 -7.51
C GLY A 80 8.86 0.19 -7.16
N SER A 81 7.73 0.51 -7.82
CA SER A 81 6.92 1.70 -7.56
C SER A 81 5.92 1.55 -6.41
N GLY A 82 5.78 0.35 -5.82
CA GLY A 82 4.80 0.07 -4.77
C GLY A 82 5.41 -0.67 -3.60
N PHE A 83 4.56 -1.44 -2.91
CA PHE A 83 4.93 -2.19 -1.72
C PHE A 83 4.53 -3.65 -1.84
N ARG A 84 5.41 -4.51 -1.35
CA ARG A 84 5.07 -5.89 -1.02
C ARG A 84 4.51 -5.93 0.41
N LEU A 85 3.46 -6.73 0.60
CA LEU A 85 2.90 -7.01 1.91
C LEU A 85 3.12 -8.48 2.26
N ALA A 86 4.01 -8.75 3.21
CA ALA A 86 4.32 -10.09 3.67
C ALA A 86 3.72 -10.37 5.05
N ALA A 87 2.88 -11.40 5.18
CA ALA A 87 2.29 -11.77 6.45
C ALA A 87 3.38 -12.19 7.44
N ALA A 88 3.36 -11.65 8.66
CA ALA A 88 4.42 -11.89 9.64
C ALA A 88 4.47 -13.34 10.15
N ASN A 89 3.35 -14.07 10.11
CA ASN A 89 3.30 -15.48 10.52
C ASN A 89 3.96 -16.44 9.51
N SER A 90 3.94 -16.11 8.22
CA SER A 90 4.34 -17.05 7.14
C SER A 90 5.49 -16.53 6.27
N GLY A 91 5.74 -15.23 6.27
CA GLY A 91 6.64 -14.55 5.33
C GLY A 91 6.10 -14.46 3.89
N LYS A 92 4.89 -14.95 3.64
CA LYS A 92 4.27 -15.00 2.31
C LYS A 92 3.53 -13.72 1.96
N CYS A 93 3.41 -13.48 0.67
CA CYS A 93 2.91 -12.25 0.09
C CYS A 93 1.40 -12.27 -0.08
N ALA A 94 0.75 -11.12 0.12
CA ALA A 94 -0.56 -10.87 -0.45
C ALA A 94 -0.40 -10.66 -1.97
N GLY A 95 -1.08 -11.47 -2.77
CA GLY A 95 -1.07 -11.36 -4.23
C GLY A 95 -2.40 -11.72 -4.86
N VAL A 96 -2.60 -11.24 -6.09
CA VAL A 96 -3.79 -11.57 -6.88
C VAL A 96 -3.69 -13.00 -7.39
N LYS A 97 -4.76 -13.78 -7.17
CA LYS A 97 -4.84 -15.17 -7.59
C LYS A 97 -4.45 -15.37 -9.05
N ASP A 98 -3.59 -16.35 -9.28
CA ASP A 98 -3.07 -16.78 -10.58
C ASP A 98 -2.37 -15.64 -11.35
N ALA A 99 -1.87 -14.61 -10.62
CA ALA A 99 -1.29 -13.38 -11.17
C ALA A 99 -2.19 -12.66 -12.20
N SER A 100 -3.51 -12.83 -12.08
CA SER A 100 -4.46 -12.34 -13.07
C SER A 100 -4.60 -10.82 -13.02
N THR A 101 -4.74 -10.19 -14.18
CA THR A 101 -5.05 -8.76 -14.34
C THR A 101 -6.53 -8.48 -14.54
N SER A 102 -7.37 -9.53 -14.56
CA SER A 102 -8.81 -9.39 -14.70
C SER A 102 -9.47 -9.02 -13.38
N ALA A 103 -10.51 -8.19 -13.44
CA ALA A 103 -11.30 -7.85 -12.26
C ALA A 103 -11.95 -9.07 -11.58
N GLY A 104 -12.25 -8.92 -10.29
CA GLY A 104 -12.98 -9.92 -9.48
C GLY A 104 -12.15 -11.10 -8.99
N LYS A 105 -10.82 -11.04 -9.12
CA LYS A 105 -9.93 -12.09 -8.62
C LYS A 105 -9.66 -11.92 -7.13
N ALA A 106 -9.59 -13.04 -6.42
CA ALA A 106 -9.29 -13.04 -5.01
C ALA A 106 -7.85 -12.59 -4.75
N VAL A 107 -7.66 -11.90 -3.62
CA VAL A 107 -6.33 -11.72 -3.03
C VAL A 107 -6.07 -12.90 -2.11
N GLN A 108 -4.92 -13.54 -2.29
CA GLN A 108 -4.51 -14.73 -1.56
C GLN A 108 -3.11 -14.56 -1.01
N GLN A 109 -2.80 -15.33 0.03
CA GLN A 109 -1.43 -15.53 0.45
C GLN A 109 -0.72 -16.47 -0.51
N GLU A 110 0.47 -16.09 -0.95
CA GLU A 110 1.27 -16.85 -1.90
C GLU A 110 2.76 -16.55 -1.75
N SER A 111 3.58 -17.45 -2.25
CA SER A 111 5.03 -17.34 -2.23
C SER A 111 5.44 -16.05 -2.93
N CYS A 112 6.38 -15.35 -2.32
CA CYS A 112 6.83 -14.06 -2.82
C CYS A 112 7.71 -14.25 -4.04
N THR A 113 7.21 -13.84 -5.21
CA THR A 113 7.87 -14.01 -6.50
C THR A 113 8.47 -12.70 -7.03
N GLY A 114 8.10 -11.55 -6.43
CA GLY A 114 8.45 -10.25 -6.97
C GLY A 114 7.55 -9.80 -8.14
N SER A 115 6.51 -10.59 -8.46
CA SER A 115 5.53 -10.26 -9.50
C SER A 115 4.79 -8.94 -9.20
N SER A 116 4.38 -8.24 -10.26
CA SER A 116 3.52 -7.06 -10.15
C SER A 116 2.16 -7.39 -9.51
N SER A 117 1.67 -8.63 -9.64
CA SER A 117 0.46 -9.11 -8.96
C SER A 117 0.56 -9.13 -7.42
N GLN A 118 1.78 -8.97 -6.88
CA GLN A 118 2.09 -8.94 -5.45
C GLN A 118 2.56 -7.55 -4.99
N THR A 119 2.51 -6.56 -5.88
CA THR A 119 2.93 -5.19 -5.63
C THR A 119 1.69 -4.31 -5.51
N TRP A 120 1.57 -3.62 -4.38
CA TRP A 120 0.41 -2.83 -4.02
C TRP A 120 0.80 -1.37 -3.87
N GLU A 121 0.02 -0.48 -4.47
CA GLU A 121 0.20 0.95 -4.37
C GLU A 121 -0.83 1.53 -3.39
N PRO A 122 -0.40 2.01 -2.21
CA PRO A 122 -1.30 2.65 -1.27
C PRO A 122 -1.70 4.03 -1.78
N THR A 123 -2.96 4.16 -2.19
CA THR A 123 -3.53 5.47 -2.55
C THR A 123 -4.14 6.10 -1.32
N ALA A 124 -3.73 7.34 -1.01
CA ALA A 124 -4.38 8.13 0.03
C ALA A 124 -5.87 8.30 -0.32
N SER A 125 -6.77 7.78 0.52
CA SER A 125 -8.19 7.78 0.22
C SER A 125 -8.86 9.15 0.39
N GLY A 126 -8.14 10.16 0.89
CA GLY A 126 -8.75 11.41 1.38
C GLY A 126 -9.63 11.13 2.60
N SER A 127 -9.80 12.11 3.48
CA SER A 127 -10.73 12.06 4.62
C SER A 127 -11.75 13.16 4.47
#